data_AF-A0A6P2ABY1-F1
#
_entry.id   AF-A0A6P2ABY1-F1
#
_cell.length_a   1.000
_cell.length_b   1.000
_cell.length_c   1.000
_cell.angle_alpha   90.00
_cell.angle_beta   90.00
_cell.angle_gamma   90.00
#
_symmetry.space_group_name_H-M   'P 1'
#
loop_
_entity.id
_entity.type
_entity.pdbx_description
1 polymer ?
#
loop_
_entity_poly.entity_id
_entity_poly.type
_entity_poly.pdbx_seq_one_letter_code
_entity_poly.pdbx_strand_id
1 'polypeptide(L)'
;MLIDGFTIFAQIVNFLILVALLKHFLYQPILKAMEQRESNIKNRVREASLQLENAENQALIYQKKQRELEAKKEAWLSDAQAEVREEKERLLQQVKEEVEEVKLVLSQQLEREKEAYLDNFQQQISQQVISITRQILKDLANRDLEEEIINVFRQGLTDKKLSLSEPIIIKTTFALTSEQQQKLLEVLAQNQVEFQTLPGLICGIELSNQSYQLTWNVEQYLQGLEQALKCKSYLA
;
A
#
# COMPACT_ATOMS: atom_id res chain seq x y z
N MET A 1 -120.99 -58.67 -60.33
CA MET A 1 -119.96 -57.99 -59.51
C MET A 1 -119.23 -59.05 -58.72
N LEU A 2 -118.08 -59.51 -59.21
CA LEU A 2 -117.14 -60.34 -58.47
C LEU A 2 -115.92 -59.45 -58.25
N ILE A 3 -115.68 -59.07 -57.00
CA ILE A 3 -114.38 -58.53 -56.66
C ILE A 3 -113.47 -59.74 -56.58
N ASP A 4 -112.69 -59.94 -57.64
CA ASP A 4 -111.73 -61.04 -57.72
C ASP A 4 -110.73 -60.93 -56.55
N GLY A 5 -110.75 -61.90 -55.63
CA GLY A 5 -109.81 -61.96 -54.50
C GLY A 5 -108.34 -61.97 -54.96
N PHE A 6 -108.09 -62.34 -56.21
CA PHE A 6 -106.79 -62.24 -56.87
C PHE A 6 -106.33 -60.79 -57.06
N THR A 7 -107.23 -59.88 -57.45
CA THR A 7 -106.91 -58.45 -57.64
C THR A 7 -106.56 -57.78 -56.31
N ILE A 8 -107.29 -58.13 -55.24
CA ILE A 8 -106.98 -57.65 -53.88
C ILE A 8 -105.61 -58.17 -53.43
N PHE A 9 -105.31 -59.46 -53.65
CA PHE A 9 -104.00 -60.02 -53.31
C PHE A 9 -102.86 -59.35 -54.08
N ALA A 10 -103.00 -59.15 -55.40
CA ALA A 10 -102.02 -58.45 -56.22
C ALA A 10 -101.82 -56.99 -55.77
N GLN A 11 -102.89 -56.30 -55.36
CA GLN A 11 -102.81 -54.94 -54.84
C GLN A 11 -102.10 -54.86 -53.48
N ILE A 12 -102.33 -55.84 -52.58
CA ILE A 12 -101.61 -55.96 -51.31
C ILE A 12 -100.12 -56.20 -51.54
N VAL A 13 -99.77 -57.11 -52.47
CA VAL A 13 -98.37 -57.38 -52.83
C VAL A 13 -97.71 -56.14 -53.41
N ASN A 14 -98.38 -55.41 -54.32
CA ASN A 14 -97.88 -54.16 -54.89
C ASN A 14 -97.66 -53.08 -53.80
N PHE A 15 -98.60 -52.95 -52.86
CA PHE A 15 -98.46 -52.03 -51.73
C PHE A 15 -97.29 -52.41 -50.81
N LEU A 16 -97.10 -53.70 -50.51
CA LEU A 16 -95.97 -54.18 -49.73
C LEU A 16 -94.63 -53.91 -50.42
N ILE A 17 -94.54 -54.13 -51.73
CA ILE A 17 -93.34 -53.79 -52.52
C ILE A 17 -93.05 -52.29 -52.45
N LEU A 18 -94.08 -51.44 -52.58
CA LEU A 18 -93.93 -49.99 -52.46
C LEU A 18 -93.45 -49.57 -51.07
N VAL A 19 -94.03 -50.12 -50.00
CA VAL A 19 -93.62 -49.85 -48.61
C VAL A 19 -92.19 -50.32 -48.36
N ALA A 20 -91.79 -51.48 -48.88
CA ALA A 20 -90.43 -51.97 -48.77
C ALA A 20 -89.43 -51.06 -49.49
N LEU A 21 -89.76 -50.60 -50.70
CA LEU A 21 -88.97 -49.63 -51.46
C LEU A 21 -88.86 -48.29 -50.72
N LEU A 22 -89.96 -47.74 -50.20
CA LEU A 22 -89.95 -46.48 -49.44
C LEU A 22 -89.15 -46.59 -48.14
N LYS A 23 -89.28 -47.70 -47.42
CA LYS A 23 -88.51 -47.96 -46.20
C LYS A 23 -87.01 -48.00 -46.50
N HIS A 24 -86.61 -48.65 -47.59
CA HIS A 24 -85.20 -48.80 -47.96
C HIS A 24 -84.62 -47.53 -48.59
N PHE A 25 -85.33 -46.88 -49.51
CA PHE A 25 -84.83 -45.72 -50.27
C PHE A 25 -85.02 -44.37 -49.56
N LEU A 26 -86.10 -44.17 -48.80
CA LEU A 26 -86.38 -42.87 -48.17
C LEU A 26 -86.11 -42.90 -46.66
N TYR A 27 -86.73 -43.84 -45.95
CA TYR A 27 -86.74 -43.77 -44.48
C TYR A 27 -85.35 -44.02 -43.87
N GLN A 28 -84.64 -45.04 -44.34
CA GLN A 28 -83.30 -45.37 -43.85
C GLN A 28 -82.26 -44.27 -44.14
N PRO A 29 -82.14 -43.71 -45.36
CA PRO A 29 -81.20 -42.61 -45.62
C PRO A 29 -81.53 -41.33 -44.84
N ILE A 30 -82.82 -41.02 -44.64
CA ILE A 30 -83.24 -39.84 -43.88
C ILE A 30 -82.88 -39.98 -42.39
N LEU A 31 -83.18 -41.12 -41.77
CA LEU A 31 -82.79 -41.38 -40.37
C LEU A 31 -81.26 -41.29 -40.19
N LYS A 32 -80.50 -41.93 -41.09
CA LYS A 32 -79.03 -41.85 -41.07
C LYS A 32 -78.51 -40.42 -41.21
N ALA A 33 -79.14 -39.61 -42.06
CA ALA A 33 -78.76 -38.20 -42.21
C ALA A 33 -79.08 -37.37 -40.95
N MET A 34 -80.18 -37.67 -40.25
CA MET A 34 -80.51 -37.03 -38.98
C MET A 34 -79.55 -37.45 -37.85
N GLU A 35 -79.27 -38.75 -37.70
CA GLU A 35 -78.30 -39.27 -36.74
C GLU A 35 -76.89 -38.72 -36.99
N GLN A 36 -76.47 -38.63 -38.25
CA GLN A 36 -75.18 -38.02 -38.61
C GLN A 36 -75.13 -36.53 -38.24
N ARG A 37 -76.22 -35.78 -38.46
CA ARG A 37 -76.30 -34.38 -38.06
C ARG A 37 -76.24 -34.22 -36.55
N GLU A 38 -76.99 -35.02 -35.81
CA GLU A 38 -76.99 -35.00 -34.34
C GLU A 38 -75.60 -35.34 -33.79
N SER A 39 -74.96 -36.39 -34.30
CA SER A 39 -73.60 -36.80 -33.93
C SER A 39 -72.57 -35.70 -34.25
N ASN A 40 -72.65 -35.08 -35.43
CA ASN A 40 -71.76 -33.99 -35.82
C ASN A 40 -71.92 -32.77 -34.89
N ILE A 41 -73.15 -32.39 -34.54
CA ILE A 41 -73.39 -31.27 -33.61
C ILE A 41 -72.83 -31.60 -32.22
N LYS A 42 -73.11 -32.81 -31.71
CA LYS A 42 -72.61 -33.27 -30.42
C LYS A 42 -71.07 -33.30 -30.37
N ASN A 43 -70.43 -33.77 -31.44
CA ASN A 43 -68.98 -33.78 -31.55
C ASN A 43 -68.40 -32.37 -31.61
N ARG A 44 -68.98 -31.45 -32.40
CA ARG A 44 -68.55 -30.05 -32.44
C ARG A 44 -68.67 -29.35 -31.09
N VAL A 45 -69.76 -29.58 -30.36
CA VAL A 45 -69.94 -29.02 -29.01
C VAL A 45 -68.91 -29.58 -28.04
N ARG A 46 -68.65 -30.90 -28.09
CA ARG A 46 -67.61 -31.54 -27.28
C ARG A 46 -66.21 -31.05 -27.61
N GLU A 47 -65.88 -30.90 -28.89
CA GLU A 47 -64.59 -30.36 -29.32
C GLU A 47 -64.42 -28.92 -28.86
N ALA A 48 -65.46 -28.09 -28.99
CA ALA A 48 -65.45 -26.70 -28.49
C ALA A 48 -65.25 -26.65 -26.97
N SER A 49 -65.93 -27.50 -26.19
CA SER A 49 -65.73 -27.55 -24.74
C SER A 49 -64.33 -28.01 -24.35
N LEU A 50 -63.79 -29.02 -25.04
CA LEU A 50 -62.41 -29.49 -24.82
C LEU A 50 -61.39 -28.41 -25.19
N GLN A 51 -61.61 -27.66 -26.26
CA GLN A 51 -60.74 -26.55 -26.64
C GLN A 51 -60.77 -25.43 -25.60
N LEU A 52 -61.95 -25.10 -25.06
CA LEU A 52 -62.09 -24.11 -24.00
C LEU A 52 -61.36 -24.55 -22.72
N GLU A 53 -61.59 -25.79 -22.28
CA GLU A 53 -60.91 -26.36 -21.11
C GLU A 53 -59.38 -26.40 -21.29
N ASN A 54 -58.91 -26.78 -22.48
CA ASN A 54 -57.48 -26.75 -22.79
C ASN A 54 -56.91 -25.33 -22.78
N ALA A 55 -57.64 -24.35 -23.32
CA ALA A 55 -57.22 -22.96 -23.33
C ALA A 55 -57.15 -22.37 -21.90
N GLU A 56 -58.14 -22.67 -21.05
CA GLU A 56 -58.15 -22.27 -19.64
C GLU A 56 -57.00 -22.90 -18.86
N ASN A 57 -56.77 -24.21 -19.04
CA ASN A 57 -55.64 -24.92 -18.43
C ASN A 57 -54.29 -24.34 -18.88
N GLN A 58 -54.13 -24.07 -20.18
CA GLN A 58 -52.92 -23.42 -20.69
C GLN A 58 -52.72 -22.03 -20.09
N ALA A 59 -53.79 -21.21 -20.03
CA ALA A 59 -53.73 -19.88 -19.43
C ALA A 59 -53.30 -19.94 -17.95
N LEU A 60 -53.82 -20.90 -17.18
CA LEU A 60 -53.42 -21.12 -15.79
C LEU A 60 -51.94 -21.52 -15.67
N ILE A 61 -51.47 -22.43 -16.54
CA ILE A 61 -50.06 -22.85 -16.59
C ILE A 61 -49.16 -21.66 -16.91
N TYR A 62 -49.53 -20.83 -17.90
CA TYR A 62 -48.78 -19.63 -18.26
C TYR A 62 -48.74 -18.62 -17.12
N GLN A 63 -49.87 -18.36 -16.44
CA GLN A 63 -49.89 -17.46 -15.28
C GLN A 63 -49.01 -17.98 -14.14
N LYS A 64 -49.05 -19.29 -13.86
CA LYS A 64 -48.19 -19.91 -12.84
C LYS A 64 -46.72 -19.75 -13.21
N LYS A 65 -46.36 -20.06 -14.45
CA LYS A 65 -44.98 -19.92 -14.95
C LYS A 65 -44.50 -18.47 -14.92
N GLN A 66 -45.36 -17.52 -15.25
CA GLN A 66 -45.03 -16.11 -15.17
C GLN A 66 -44.73 -15.69 -13.72
N ARG A 67 -45.58 -16.09 -12.76
CA ARG A 67 -45.33 -15.82 -11.33
C ARG A 67 -44.03 -16.45 -10.84
N GLU A 68 -43.74 -17.68 -11.26
CA GLU A 68 -42.49 -18.36 -10.92
C GLU A 68 -41.26 -17.64 -11.52
N LEU A 69 -41.37 -17.13 -12.76
CA LEU A 69 -40.31 -16.36 -13.40
C LEU A 69 -40.09 -15.01 -12.72
N GLU A 70 -41.17 -14.31 -12.35
CA GLU A 70 -41.11 -13.06 -11.61
C GLU A 70 -40.46 -13.25 -10.23
N ALA A 71 -40.86 -14.29 -9.49
CA ALA A 71 -40.26 -14.64 -8.20
C ALA A 71 -38.77 -15.00 -8.33
N LYS A 72 -38.39 -15.77 -9.35
CA LYS A 72 -36.98 -16.10 -9.63
C LYS A 72 -36.17 -14.86 -10.01
N LYS A 73 -36.73 -13.96 -10.80
CA LYS A 73 -36.09 -12.71 -11.19
C LYS A 73 -35.84 -11.83 -9.96
N GLU A 74 -36.83 -11.70 -9.08
CA GLU A 74 -36.71 -10.90 -7.86
C GLU A 74 -35.65 -11.49 -6.91
N ALA A 75 -35.66 -12.81 -6.72
CA ALA A 75 -34.63 -13.50 -5.94
C ALA A 75 -33.24 -13.27 -6.53
N TRP A 76 -33.08 -13.47 -7.84
CA TRP A 76 -31.78 -13.26 -8.50
C TRP A 76 -31.30 -11.82 -8.43
N LEU A 77 -32.21 -10.84 -8.53
CA LEU A 77 -31.87 -9.43 -8.38
C LEU A 77 -31.46 -9.10 -6.93
N SER A 78 -32.15 -9.66 -5.95
CA SER A 78 -31.80 -9.52 -4.53
C SER A 78 -30.42 -10.12 -4.23
N ASP A 79 -30.16 -11.33 -4.73
CA ASP A 79 -28.88 -12.01 -4.57
C ASP A 79 -27.74 -11.23 -5.22
N ALA A 80 -27.92 -10.76 -6.46
CA ALA A 80 -26.95 -9.92 -7.15
C ALA A 80 -26.69 -8.60 -6.41
N GLN A 81 -27.72 -7.98 -5.83
CA GLN A 81 -27.55 -6.78 -5.00
C GLN A 81 -26.81 -7.08 -3.70
N ALA A 82 -27.04 -8.24 -3.08
CA ALA A 82 -26.32 -8.66 -1.88
C ALA A 82 -24.84 -8.90 -2.19
N GLU A 83 -24.52 -9.61 -3.28
CA GLU A 83 -23.16 -9.86 -3.73
C GLU A 83 -22.42 -8.55 -4.06
N VAL A 84 -23.07 -7.61 -4.76
CA VAL A 84 -22.49 -6.29 -5.03
C VAL A 84 -22.23 -5.50 -3.75
N ARG A 85 -23.11 -5.60 -2.75
CA ARG A 85 -22.91 -4.93 -1.44
C ARG A 85 -21.73 -5.55 -0.70
N GLU A 86 -21.65 -6.87 -0.63
CA GLU A 86 -20.55 -7.58 0.02
C GLU A 86 -19.22 -7.27 -0.67
N GLU A 87 -19.18 -7.29 -2.00
CA GLU A 87 -17.99 -6.94 -2.77
C GLU A 87 -17.56 -5.49 -2.54
N LYS A 88 -18.53 -4.56 -2.50
CA LYS A 88 -18.25 -3.16 -2.19
C LYS A 88 -17.68 -3.00 -0.78
N GLU A 89 -18.24 -3.69 0.21
CA GLU A 89 -17.73 -3.65 1.58
C GLU A 89 -16.32 -4.22 1.67
N ARG A 90 -16.06 -5.34 0.97
CA ARG A 90 -14.73 -5.95 0.87
C ARG A 90 -13.72 -4.99 0.25
N LEU A 91 -14.04 -4.37 -0.88
CA LEU A 91 -13.17 -3.40 -1.55
C LEU A 91 -12.92 -2.17 -0.68
N LEU A 92 -13.94 -1.66 0.00
CA LEU A 92 -13.77 -0.53 0.93
C LEU A 92 -12.89 -0.89 2.11
N GLN A 93 -12.99 -2.12 2.61
CA GLN A 93 -12.13 -2.60 3.69
C GLN A 93 -10.67 -2.75 3.23
N GLN A 94 -10.44 -3.31 2.05
CA GLN A 94 -9.10 -3.40 1.44
C GLN A 94 -8.49 -2.01 1.25
N VAL A 95 -9.23 -1.05 0.69
CA VAL A 95 -8.75 0.32 0.53
C VAL A 95 -8.41 0.97 1.87
N LYS A 96 -9.18 0.73 2.93
CA LYS A 96 -8.86 1.24 4.27
C LYS A 96 -7.56 0.65 4.82
N GLU A 97 -7.36 -0.66 4.63
CA GLU A 97 -6.14 -1.35 5.06
C GLU A 97 -4.92 -0.84 4.31
N GLU A 98 -5.01 -0.70 2.98
CA GLU A 98 -3.95 -0.12 2.14
C GLU A 98 -3.63 1.32 2.54
N VAL A 99 -4.64 2.15 2.82
CA VAL A 99 -4.44 3.54 3.25
C VAL A 99 -3.73 3.60 4.60
N GLU A 100 -4.09 2.75 5.57
CA GLU A 100 -3.41 2.71 6.86
C GLU A 100 -1.98 2.17 6.74
N GLU A 101 -1.73 1.20 5.86
CA GLU A 101 -0.37 0.74 5.56
C GLU A 101 0.49 1.85 4.95
N VAL A 102 -0.03 2.55 3.93
CA VAL A 102 0.67 3.68 3.31
C VAL A 102 0.94 4.79 4.32
N LYS A 103 -0.03 5.08 5.20
CA LYS A 103 0.14 6.09 6.25
C LYS A 103 1.18 5.69 7.29
N LEU A 104 1.22 4.41 7.68
CA LEU A 104 2.26 3.87 8.56
C LEU A 104 3.63 4.03 7.93
N VAL A 105 3.80 3.59 6.67
CA VAL A 105 5.06 3.71 5.93
C VAL A 105 5.48 5.18 5.81
N LEU A 106 4.57 6.07 5.43
CA LEU A 106 4.85 7.50 5.33
C LEU A 106 5.26 8.10 6.68
N SER A 107 4.60 7.72 7.77
CA SER A 107 4.96 8.19 9.11
C SER A 107 6.37 7.73 9.53
N GLN A 108 6.74 6.48 9.20
CA GLN A 108 8.07 5.95 9.48
C GLN A 108 9.15 6.60 8.61
N GLN A 109 8.84 6.88 7.34
CA GLN A 109 9.73 7.63 6.44
C GLN A 109 9.94 9.05 6.94
N LEU A 110 8.87 9.74 7.36
CA LEU A 110 8.95 11.11 7.87
C LEU A 110 9.78 11.20 9.16
N GLU A 111 9.63 10.25 10.08
CA GLU A 111 10.45 10.23 11.30
C GLU A 111 11.92 9.98 10.97
N ARG A 112 12.22 9.03 10.06
CA ARG A 112 13.60 8.78 9.60
C ARG A 112 14.22 9.97 8.88
N GLU A 113 13.45 10.65 8.03
CA GLU A 113 13.91 11.87 7.34
C GLU A 113 14.18 12.99 8.34
N LYS A 114 13.34 13.14 9.37
CA LYS A 114 13.52 14.12 10.44
C LYS A 114 14.77 13.81 11.27
N GLU A 115 14.99 12.56 11.66
CA GLU A 115 16.21 12.12 12.36
C GLU A 115 17.45 12.41 11.52
N ALA A 116 17.46 11.96 10.26
CA ALA A 116 18.57 12.21 9.33
C ALA A 116 18.83 13.71 9.10
N TYR A 117 17.77 14.53 9.02
CA TYR A 117 17.89 15.97 8.90
C TYR A 117 18.50 16.60 10.17
N LEU A 118 18.04 16.19 11.35
CA LEU A 118 18.58 16.66 12.63
C LEU A 118 20.05 16.29 12.80
N ASP A 119 20.44 15.08 12.39
CA ASP A 119 21.82 14.62 12.45
C ASP A 119 22.71 15.40 11.49
N ASN A 120 22.26 15.58 10.24
CA ASN A 120 22.99 16.37 9.25
C ASN A 120 23.13 17.82 9.72
N PHE A 121 22.07 18.40 10.28
CA PHE A 121 22.07 19.75 10.81
C PHE A 121 23.03 19.91 11.99
N GLN A 122 23.05 18.96 12.93
CA GLN A 122 24.00 18.93 14.05
C GLN A 122 25.45 18.83 13.57
N GLN A 123 25.72 18.01 12.55
CA GLN A 123 27.04 17.90 11.95
C GLN A 123 27.48 19.22 11.29
N GLN A 124 26.59 19.87 10.53
CA GLN A 124 26.89 21.15 9.90
C GLN A 124 27.17 22.26 10.93
N ILE A 125 26.36 22.36 11.99
CA ILE A 125 26.59 23.32 13.07
C ILE A 125 27.92 23.04 13.76
N SER A 126 28.20 21.78 14.07
CA SER A 126 29.46 21.39 14.73
C SER A 126 30.67 21.82 13.91
N GLN A 127 30.64 21.59 12.61
CA GLN A 127 31.71 22.01 11.69
C GLN A 127 31.84 23.54 11.62
N GLN A 128 30.72 24.28 11.57
CA GLN A 128 30.77 25.74 11.57
C GLN A 128 31.32 26.30 12.89
N VAL A 129 30.89 25.77 14.04
CA VAL A 129 31.40 26.20 15.35
C VAL A 129 32.91 25.96 15.43
N ILE A 130 33.39 24.77 15.06
CA ILE A 130 34.83 24.47 15.02
C ILE A 130 35.57 25.44 14.10
N SER A 131 35.02 25.71 12.91
CA SER A 131 35.64 26.64 11.95
C SER A 131 35.72 28.06 12.49
N ILE A 132 34.65 28.56 13.13
CA ILE A 132 34.61 29.89 13.74
C ILE A 132 35.59 29.95 14.92
N THR A 133 35.61 28.92 15.78
CA THR A 133 36.56 28.85 16.90
C THR A 133 38.00 28.84 16.40
N ARG A 134 38.32 28.07 15.35
CA ARG A 134 39.66 28.08 14.74
C ARG A 134 40.03 29.46 14.20
N GLN A 135 39.09 30.15 13.56
CA GLN A 135 39.31 31.52 13.06
C GLN A 135 39.53 32.52 14.20
N ILE A 136 38.68 32.50 15.24
CA ILE A 136 38.83 33.36 16.42
C ILE A 136 40.17 33.10 17.09
N LEU A 137 40.57 31.84 17.31
CA LEU A 137 41.85 31.52 17.95
C LEU A 137 43.05 31.99 17.13
N LYS A 138 42.96 31.92 15.80
CA LYS A 138 43.98 32.47 14.91
C LYS A 138 44.06 33.99 15.00
N ASP A 139 42.91 34.66 15.08
CA ASP A 139 42.83 36.13 15.20
C ASP A 139 43.23 36.63 16.60
N LEU A 140 43.00 35.82 17.65
CA LEU A 140 43.35 36.11 19.04
C LEU A 140 44.76 35.67 19.45
N ALA A 141 45.56 35.11 18.53
CA ALA A 141 46.97 34.78 18.74
C ALA A 141 47.79 36.06 18.93
N ASN A 142 47.67 36.65 20.12
CA ASN A 142 48.39 37.82 20.59
C ASN A 142 49.45 37.40 21.63
N ARG A 143 50.37 38.31 21.98
CA ARG A 143 51.49 38.02 22.89
C ARG A 143 51.06 37.50 24.27
N ASP A 144 49.90 37.92 24.78
CA ASP A 144 49.39 37.50 26.08
C ASP A 144 48.94 36.02 26.06
N LEU A 145 48.27 35.59 24.97
CA LEU A 145 47.89 34.20 24.78
C LEU A 145 49.12 33.32 24.54
N GLU A 146 50.11 33.80 23.80
CA GLU A 146 51.39 33.09 23.57
C GLU A 146 52.11 32.81 24.89
N GLU A 147 52.13 33.76 25.83
CA GLU A 147 52.74 33.57 27.15
C GLU A 147 52.00 32.55 28.01
N GLU A 148 50.66 32.57 28.00
CA GLU A 148 49.85 31.60 28.75
C GLU A 148 49.99 30.17 28.20
N ILE A 149 50.08 30.03 26.87
CA ILE A 149 50.35 28.74 26.21
C ILE A 149 51.68 28.13 26.69
N ILE A 150 52.73 28.95 26.81
CA ILE A 150 54.05 28.52 27.32
C ILE A 150 53.95 28.07 28.78
N ASN A 151 53.19 28.79 29.60
CA ASN A 151 53.01 28.44 31.01
C ASN A 151 52.28 27.10 31.19
N VAL A 152 51.20 26.87 30.44
CA VAL A 152 50.45 25.60 30.48
C VAL A 152 51.31 24.44 29.98
N PHE A 153 52.07 24.63 28.91
CA PHE A 153 53.00 23.62 28.40
C PHE A 153 54.08 23.25 29.42
N ARG A 154 54.66 24.25 30.09
CA ARG A 154 55.67 24.07 31.14
C ARG A 154 55.13 23.26 32.32
N GLN A 155 53.90 23.53 32.75
CA GLN A 155 53.25 22.78 33.82
C GLN A 155 53.05 21.31 33.42
N GLY A 156 52.59 21.05 32.20
CA GLY A 156 52.42 19.68 31.67
C GLY A 156 53.74 18.90 31.53
N LEU A 157 54.86 19.58 31.24
CA LEU A 157 56.19 18.96 31.23
C LEU A 157 56.65 18.57 32.64
N THR A 158 56.36 19.41 33.63
CA THR A 158 56.73 19.17 35.03
C THR A 158 55.99 17.95 35.61
N ASP A 159 54.71 17.82 35.29
CA ASP A 159 53.87 16.73 35.80
C ASP A 159 54.23 15.35 35.23
N LYS A 160 54.79 15.28 34.01
CA LYS A 160 55.05 14.01 33.33
C LYS A 160 56.45 13.41 33.54
N LYS A 161 57.36 14.06 34.29
CA LYS A 161 58.75 13.59 34.58
C LYS A 161 59.39 12.87 33.38
N LEU A 162 59.51 13.55 32.24
CA LEU A 162 60.07 12.93 31.03
C LEU A 162 61.60 12.89 31.07
N SER A 163 62.18 11.71 30.87
CA SER A 163 63.60 11.53 30.54
C SER A 163 63.80 11.69 29.03
N LEU A 164 64.10 12.91 28.57
CA LEU A 164 64.35 13.22 27.17
C LEU A 164 65.85 13.05 26.86
N SER A 165 66.17 12.30 25.79
CA SER A 165 67.55 12.17 25.27
C SER A 165 67.86 13.23 24.22
N GLU A 166 69.11 13.65 24.03
CA GLU A 166 69.46 14.70 23.04
C GLU A 166 69.38 14.17 21.58
N PRO A 167 69.06 15.01 20.55
CA PRO A 167 68.75 16.45 20.59
C PRO A 167 67.23 16.75 20.66
N ILE A 168 66.86 17.81 21.39
CA ILE A 168 65.48 18.26 21.56
C ILE A 168 65.20 19.44 20.63
N ILE A 169 64.16 19.31 19.79
CA ILE A 169 63.70 20.39 18.92
C ILE A 169 62.36 20.89 19.42
N ILE A 170 62.30 22.17 19.78
CA ILE A 170 61.06 22.85 20.16
C ILE A 170 60.58 23.68 18.97
N LYS A 171 59.37 23.39 18.55
CA LYS A 171 58.69 24.01 17.42
C LYS A 171 57.54 24.85 17.95
N THR A 172 57.55 26.14 17.66
CA THR A 172 56.51 27.08 18.10
C THR A 172 55.88 27.81 16.92
N THR A 173 54.64 28.25 17.09
CA THR A 173 53.91 29.03 16.07
C THR A 173 54.39 30.48 15.96
N PHE A 174 55.01 30.98 17.02
CA PHE A 174 55.51 32.35 17.15
C PHE A 174 56.99 32.34 17.50
N ALA A 175 57.67 33.45 17.23
CA ALA A 175 59.06 33.64 17.60
C ALA A 175 59.16 33.84 19.13
N LEU A 176 59.79 32.91 19.83
CA LEU A 176 59.98 32.98 21.28
C LEU A 176 60.91 34.15 21.63
N THR A 177 60.54 34.93 22.65
CA THR A 177 61.43 35.95 23.21
C THR A 177 62.56 35.31 24.01
N SER A 178 63.67 36.01 24.20
CA SER A 178 64.81 35.50 24.98
C SER A 178 64.43 35.08 26.40
N GLU A 179 63.47 35.78 27.02
CA GLU A 179 62.95 35.45 28.35
C GLU A 179 62.15 34.13 28.35
N GLN A 180 61.32 33.90 27.32
CA GLN A 180 60.54 32.68 27.17
C GLN A 180 61.42 31.46 26.88
N GLN A 181 62.44 31.64 26.04
CA GLN A 181 63.45 30.61 25.78
C GLN A 181 64.16 30.20 27.06
N GLN A 182 64.55 31.18 27.89
CA GLN A 182 65.21 30.92 29.16
C GLN A 182 64.31 30.18 30.15
N LYS A 183 63.03 30.57 30.28
CA LYS A 183 62.03 29.87 31.11
C LYS A 183 61.81 28.40 30.69
N LEU A 184 61.86 28.09 29.39
CA LEU A 184 61.72 26.73 28.89
C LEU A 184 62.99 25.89 29.09
N LEU A 185 64.16 26.50 28.92
CA LEU A 185 65.46 25.85 29.17
C LEU A 185 65.64 25.48 30.66
N GLU A 186 65.16 26.31 31.58
CA GLU A 186 65.17 26.02 33.03
C GLU A 186 64.42 24.73 33.39
N VAL A 187 63.29 24.47 32.73
CA VAL A 187 62.48 23.26 33.00
C VAL A 187 63.05 22.01 32.32
N LEU A 188 63.73 22.17 31.20
CA LEU A 188 64.30 21.05 30.44
C LEU A 188 65.71 20.67 30.89
N ALA A 189 66.39 21.51 31.69
CA ALA A 189 67.69 21.25 32.30
C ALA A 189 68.78 20.74 31.33
N GLN A 190 68.70 21.13 30.05
CA GLN A 190 69.59 20.65 28.96
C GLN A 190 70.10 21.81 28.09
N ASN A 191 71.35 21.68 27.61
CA ASN A 191 72.10 22.76 26.97
C ASN A 191 72.02 22.76 25.43
N GLN A 192 71.34 21.81 24.79
CA GLN A 192 71.19 21.75 23.34
C GLN A 192 69.72 21.61 22.93
N VAL A 193 69.00 22.72 22.98
CA VAL A 193 67.62 22.83 22.47
C VAL A 193 67.62 23.72 21.24
N GLU A 194 67.13 23.21 20.12
CA GLU A 194 66.95 23.98 18.89
C GLU A 194 65.51 24.51 18.83
N PHE A 195 65.36 25.83 18.75
CA PHE A 195 64.06 26.48 18.61
C PHE A 195 63.79 26.78 17.14
N GLN A 196 62.70 26.24 16.61
CA GLN A 196 62.25 26.48 15.23
C GLN A 196 60.84 27.07 15.22
N THR A 197 60.60 28.05 14.36
CA THR A 197 59.26 28.63 14.17
C THR A 197 58.57 27.96 13.00
N LEU A 198 57.40 27.36 13.24
CA LEU A 198 56.56 26.71 12.23
C LEU A 198 55.23 27.44 12.09
N PRO A 199 55.05 28.28 11.04
CA PRO A 199 53.83 29.07 10.82
C PRO A 199 52.56 28.25 10.55
N GLY A 200 52.69 26.93 10.33
CA GLY A 200 51.58 26.03 10.03
C GLY A 200 50.87 25.44 11.25
N LEU A 201 51.44 25.57 12.45
CA LEU A 201 50.75 25.20 13.69
C LEU A 201 49.77 26.33 14.08
N ILE A 202 48.61 25.99 14.66
CA ILE A 202 47.65 26.98 15.20
C ILE A 202 47.80 26.97 16.72
N CYS A 203 48.30 28.08 17.28
CA CYS A 203 48.47 28.32 18.73
C CYS A 203 49.02 27.10 19.47
N GLY A 204 50.29 26.76 19.24
CA GLY A 204 50.85 25.52 19.79
C GLY A 204 52.37 25.50 19.95
N ILE A 205 52.80 24.63 20.86
CA ILE A 205 54.19 24.28 21.15
C ILE A 205 54.33 22.77 20.98
N GLU A 206 55.28 22.38 20.15
CA GLU A 206 55.63 20.98 19.92
C GLU A 206 57.07 20.76 20.38
N LEU A 207 57.27 19.75 21.22
CA LEU A 207 58.58 19.24 21.60
C LEU A 207 58.78 17.89 20.92
N SER A 208 59.81 17.78 20.11
CA SER A 208 60.13 16.56 19.35
C SER A 208 61.56 16.08 19.63
N ASN A 209 61.71 14.76 19.68
CA ASN A 209 62.94 14.02 19.89
C ASN A 209 62.88 12.69 19.11
N GLN A 210 64.02 12.02 18.87
CA GLN A 210 64.16 10.76 18.13
C GLN A 210 63.21 9.63 18.58
N SER A 211 62.76 9.64 19.85
CA SER A 211 61.87 8.62 20.41
C SER A 211 60.54 9.16 20.94
N TYR A 212 60.33 10.49 21.00
CA TYR A 212 59.16 11.07 21.65
C TYR A 212 58.75 12.42 21.04
N GLN A 213 57.45 12.59 20.81
CA GLN A 213 56.86 13.83 20.33
C GLN A 213 55.74 14.24 21.29
N LEU A 214 55.93 15.35 22.00
CA LEU A 214 54.91 15.97 22.84
C LEU A 214 54.39 17.22 22.13
N THR A 215 53.12 17.20 21.75
CA THR A 215 52.48 18.36 21.16
C THR A 215 51.45 18.91 22.13
N TRP A 216 51.47 20.22 22.33
CA TRP A 216 50.36 20.94 22.93
C TRP A 216 49.95 22.03 21.94
N ASN A 217 48.84 21.81 21.26
CA ASN A 217 48.28 22.78 20.32
C ASN A 217 46.75 22.79 20.45
N VAL A 218 46.13 23.91 20.10
CA VAL A 218 44.66 24.02 20.19
C VAL A 218 43.97 23.14 19.15
N GLU A 219 44.66 22.82 18.05
CA GLU A 219 44.18 21.91 17.01
C GLU A 219 43.87 20.49 17.55
N GLN A 220 44.63 19.98 18.52
CA GLN A 220 44.42 18.68 19.15
C GLN A 220 43.16 18.67 20.03
N TYR A 221 42.86 19.79 20.70
CA TYR A 221 41.61 19.95 21.44
C TYR A 221 40.41 20.09 20.49
N LEU A 222 40.56 20.80 19.37
CA LEU A 222 39.53 20.90 18.35
C LEU A 222 39.28 19.55 17.65
N GLN A 223 40.32 18.76 17.37
CA GLN A 223 40.21 17.40 16.84
C GLN A 223 39.53 16.46 17.85
N GLY A 224 39.86 16.57 19.14
CA GLY A 224 39.18 15.82 20.19
C GLY A 224 37.70 16.18 20.31
N LEU A 225 37.37 17.47 20.18
CA LEU A 225 35.98 17.94 20.13
C LEU A 225 35.26 17.42 18.87
N GLU A 226 35.90 17.47 17.71
CA GLU A 226 35.37 16.95 16.44
C GLU A 226 35.09 15.44 16.54
N GLN A 227 36.00 14.67 17.14
CA GLN A 227 35.81 13.24 17.38
C GLN A 227 34.69 12.96 18.38
N ALA A 228 34.60 13.73 19.47
CA ALA A 228 33.52 13.58 20.46
C ALA A 228 32.14 13.91 19.85
N LEU A 229 32.07 14.93 19.00
CA LEU A 229 30.86 15.33 18.28
C LEU A 229 30.48 14.29 17.21
N LYS A 230 31.46 13.74 16.48
CA LYS A 230 31.25 12.62 15.54
C LYS A 230 30.78 11.36 16.25
N CYS A 231 31.40 10.95 17.36
CA CYS A 231 31.01 9.74 18.10
C CYS A 231 29.61 9.84 18.71
N LYS A 232 29.16 11.03 19.14
CA LYS A 232 27.78 11.22 19.59
C LYS A 232 26.75 11.11 18.47
N SER A 233 27.08 11.52 17.24
CA SER A 233 26.19 11.37 16.08
C SER A 233 26.05 9.92 15.57
N TYR A 234 26.81 8.96 16.12
CA TYR A 234 26.69 7.53 15.78
C TYR A 234 26.08 6.68 16.92
N LEU A 235 25.82 7.28 18.09
CA LEU A 235 25.30 6.60 19.28
C LEU A 235 23.89 7.05 19.69
N ALA A 236 23.31 8.02 18.97
CA ALA A 236 21.90 8.41 19.04
C ALA A 236 21.18 7.83 17.83
#